data_AF-A0A1M4V255-F1
#
_entry.id   AF-A0A1M4V255-F1
#
_cell.length_a   1.000
_cell.length_b   1.000
_cell.length_c   1.000
_cell.angle_alpha   90.00
_cell.angle_beta   90.00
_cell.angle_gamma   90.00
#
_symmetry.space_group_name_H-M   'P 1'
#
loop_
_entity.id
_entity.type
_entity.pdbx_description
1 polymer ?
#
loop_
_entity_poly.entity_id
_entity_poly.type
_entity_poly.pdbx_seq_one_letter_code
_entity_poly.pdbx_strand_id
1 'polypeptide(L)'
;MNTYLGRSEKELFTRLDALLGTAMEIKEKYEKTKGPDKEFMKALRMGITWLDKALIRRMLMLEPDAREDLKRNAAHMKLLLVPNDKAKFEFDQMRKMNSVLHVKVDDFEDWYEGVIPNTCGRCRIKDYAKCKQRRFLREYGIYPVNLNAKGTCEYNYLDAGIDLDKMVQEAYDKKLSKEELAEVLQQKFNEVN
;
A
#
# COMPACT_ATOMS: atom_id res chain seq x y z
N MET A 1 -13.62 17.96 -5.64
CA MET A 1 -13.33 17.03 -4.53
C MET A 1 -12.51 15.88 -5.09
N ASN A 2 -11.53 15.36 -4.35
CA ASN A 2 -10.60 14.34 -4.85
C ASN A 2 -11.30 12.99 -5.08
N THR A 3 -11.00 12.34 -6.21
CA THR A 3 -11.50 11.02 -6.60
C THR A 3 -10.81 9.87 -5.86
N TYR A 4 -9.62 10.11 -5.32
CA TYR A 4 -8.87 9.21 -4.44
C TYR A 4 -8.65 9.87 -3.09
N LEU A 5 -8.65 9.08 -2.02
CA LEU A 5 -8.31 9.54 -0.68
C LEU A 5 -6.82 9.38 -0.42
N GLY A 6 -6.17 10.44 0.05
CA GLY A 6 -4.82 10.34 0.62
C GLY A 6 -4.80 9.51 1.91
N ARG A 7 -3.61 9.11 2.39
CA ARG A 7 -3.47 8.28 3.61
C ARG A 7 -4.22 8.87 4.82
N SER A 8 -4.05 10.17 5.07
CA SER A 8 -4.71 10.87 6.17
C SER A 8 -6.22 10.94 6.00
N GLU A 9 -6.71 11.19 4.79
CA GLU A 9 -8.14 11.22 4.50
C GLU A 9 -8.78 9.83 4.64
N LYS A 10 -8.09 8.76 4.17
CA LYS A 10 -8.54 7.38 4.37
C LYS A 10 -8.71 7.09 5.86
N GLU A 11 -7.71 7.43 6.67
CA GLU A 11 -7.75 7.23 8.12
C GLU A 11 -8.91 7.98 8.79
N LEU A 12 -9.12 9.26 8.45
CA LEU A 12 -10.24 10.05 9.00
C LEU A 12 -11.60 9.49 8.55
N PHE A 13 -11.73 9.16 7.27
CA PHE A 13 -12.96 8.61 6.70
C PHE A 13 -13.35 7.30 7.40
N THR A 14 -12.39 6.40 7.51
CA THR A 14 -12.48 5.16 8.27
C THR A 14 -12.92 5.37 9.72
N ARG A 15 -12.33 6.35 10.43
CA ARG A 15 -12.66 6.59 11.84
C ARG A 15 -14.11 7.04 11.99
N LEU A 16 -14.59 7.85 11.05
CA LEU A 16 -15.99 8.27 10.98
C LEU A 16 -16.93 7.09 10.71
N ASP A 17 -16.53 6.18 9.81
CA ASP A 17 -17.29 4.95 9.51
C ASP A 17 -17.39 4.01 10.72
N ALA A 18 -16.27 3.80 11.43
CA ALA A 18 -16.25 3.03 12.66
C ALA A 18 -17.09 3.68 13.79
N LEU A 19 -17.08 5.01 13.88
CA LEU A 19 -17.92 5.77 14.80
C LEU A 19 -19.41 5.59 14.47
N LEU A 20 -19.78 5.61 13.18
CA LEU A 20 -21.14 5.36 12.74
C LEU A 20 -21.61 3.96 13.17
N GLY A 21 -20.80 2.93 12.91
CA GLY A 21 -21.10 1.56 13.33
C GLY A 21 -21.31 1.45 14.85
N THR A 22 -20.42 2.07 15.62
CA THR A 22 -20.53 2.11 17.09
C THR A 22 -21.79 2.86 17.55
N ALA A 23 -22.12 3.98 16.92
CA ALA A 23 -23.32 4.75 17.25
C ALA A 23 -24.60 3.97 16.93
N MET A 24 -24.62 3.18 15.86
CA MET A 24 -25.74 2.29 15.52
C MET A 24 -25.92 1.20 16.57
N GLU A 25 -24.85 0.55 17.03
CA GLU A 25 -24.92 -0.43 18.13
C GLU A 25 -25.41 0.19 19.45
N ILE A 26 -24.91 1.39 19.79
CA ILE A 26 -25.33 2.12 21.00
C ILE A 26 -26.81 2.46 20.92
N LYS A 27 -27.28 2.96 19.77
CA LYS A 27 -28.70 3.25 19.54
C LYS A 27 -29.56 2.00 19.79
N GLU A 28 -29.19 0.85 19.23
CA GLU A 28 -29.95 -0.40 19.44
C GLU A 28 -29.99 -0.83 20.91
N LYS A 29 -28.88 -0.66 21.64
CA LYS A 29 -28.82 -0.96 23.08
C LYS A 29 -29.72 0.00 23.87
N TYR A 30 -29.68 1.29 23.56
CA TYR A 30 -30.54 2.30 24.21
C TYR A 30 -32.02 2.04 23.96
N GLU A 31 -32.42 1.63 22.75
CA GLU A 31 -33.82 1.29 22.44
C GLU A 31 -34.36 0.13 23.29
N LYS A 32 -33.48 -0.74 23.79
CA LYS A 32 -33.83 -1.87 24.67
C LYS A 32 -33.83 -1.51 26.16
N THR A 33 -33.38 -0.31 26.54
CA THR A 33 -33.40 0.13 27.95
C THR A 33 -34.83 0.47 28.40
N LYS A 34 -35.11 0.40 29.71
CA LYS A 34 -36.42 0.78 30.26
C LYS A 34 -36.52 2.31 30.32
N GLY A 35 -37.45 2.88 29.55
CA GLY A 35 -37.74 4.31 29.54
C GLY A 35 -36.68 5.15 28.81
N PRO A 36 -36.35 4.86 27.54
CA PRO A 36 -35.42 5.68 26.80
C PRO A 36 -36.01 7.07 26.59
N ASP A 37 -35.22 8.11 26.89
CA ASP A 37 -35.60 9.50 26.62
C ASP A 37 -35.86 9.68 25.11
N LYS A 38 -37.10 10.03 24.77
CA LYS A 38 -37.57 10.14 23.39
C LYS A 38 -36.90 11.28 22.64
N GLU A 39 -36.60 12.40 23.32
CA GLU A 39 -35.94 13.55 22.69
C GLU A 39 -34.49 13.22 22.39
N PHE A 40 -33.79 12.64 23.38
CA PHE A 40 -32.45 12.10 23.18
C PHE A 40 -32.39 11.09 22.03
N MET A 41 -33.31 10.10 22.00
CA MET A 41 -33.35 9.09 20.94
C MET A 41 -33.63 9.67 19.56
N LYS A 42 -34.48 10.72 19.47
CA LYS A 42 -34.73 11.43 18.22
C LYS A 42 -33.46 12.13 17.72
N ALA A 43 -32.75 12.84 18.60
CA ALA A 43 -31.49 13.51 18.26
C ALA A 43 -30.41 12.50 17.84
N LEU A 44 -30.26 11.39 18.58
CA LEU A 44 -29.30 10.32 18.28
C LEU A 44 -29.54 9.72 16.89
N ARG A 45 -30.80 9.35 16.57
CA ARG A 45 -31.17 8.81 15.25
C ARG A 45 -30.85 9.82 14.14
N MET A 46 -31.18 11.09 14.35
CA MET A 46 -30.90 12.15 13.37
C MET A 46 -29.40 12.30 13.12
N GLY A 47 -28.58 12.31 14.18
CA GLY A 47 -27.12 12.37 14.06
C GLY A 47 -26.54 11.21 13.25
N ILE A 48 -26.99 9.97 13.55
CA ILE A 48 -26.60 8.77 12.79
C ILE A 48 -26.95 8.92 11.31
N THR A 49 -28.18 9.35 10.98
CA THR A 49 -28.60 9.54 9.57
C THR A 49 -27.76 10.60 8.84
N TRP A 50 -27.42 11.71 9.49
CA TRP A 50 -26.59 12.73 8.84
C TRP A 50 -25.16 12.28 8.62
N LEU A 51 -24.59 11.55 9.59
CA LEU A 51 -23.26 10.96 9.45
C LEU A 51 -23.21 9.92 8.33
N ASP A 52 -24.18 9.01 8.28
CA ASP A 52 -24.34 8.03 7.21
C ASP A 52 -24.46 8.68 5.83
N LYS A 53 -25.32 9.69 5.69
CA LYS A 53 -25.44 10.46 4.44
C LYS A 53 -24.13 11.14 4.03
N ALA A 54 -23.37 11.68 4.98
CA ALA A 54 -22.09 12.31 4.69
C ALA A 54 -21.06 11.28 4.17
N LEU A 55 -21.01 10.10 4.80
CA LEU A 55 -20.12 9.01 4.39
C LEU A 55 -20.51 8.45 3.02
N ILE A 56 -21.79 8.17 2.79
CA ILE A 56 -22.31 7.71 1.48
C ILE A 56 -21.98 8.74 0.40
N ARG A 57 -22.24 10.03 0.65
CA ARG A 57 -21.95 11.08 -0.33
C ARG A 57 -20.47 11.14 -0.67
N ARG A 58 -19.58 10.97 0.31
CA ARG A 58 -18.14 10.92 0.05
C ARG A 58 -17.75 9.67 -0.72
N MET A 59 -18.32 8.50 -0.40
CA MET A 59 -18.06 7.25 -1.13
C MET A 59 -18.50 7.35 -2.59
N LEU A 60 -19.69 7.91 -2.88
CA LEU A 60 -20.20 8.04 -4.24
C LEU A 60 -19.32 8.91 -5.15
N MET A 61 -18.44 9.74 -4.58
CA MET A 61 -17.47 10.56 -5.31
C MET A 61 -16.12 9.87 -5.52
N LEU A 62 -15.93 8.67 -4.99
CA LEU A 62 -14.73 7.87 -5.19
C LEU A 62 -14.90 6.92 -6.37
N GLU A 63 -13.80 6.63 -7.05
CA GLU A 63 -13.77 5.60 -8.09
C GLU A 63 -14.17 4.22 -7.52
N PRO A 64 -14.73 3.31 -8.35
CA PRO A 64 -15.18 1.99 -7.90
C PRO A 64 -14.10 1.19 -7.16
N ASP A 65 -12.87 1.19 -7.66
CA ASP A 65 -11.71 0.51 -7.07
C ASP A 65 -11.32 1.12 -5.71
N ALA A 66 -11.25 2.45 -5.63
CA ALA A 66 -10.95 3.18 -4.40
C ALA A 66 -12.01 2.94 -3.31
N ARG A 67 -13.27 2.73 -3.70
CA ARG A 67 -14.35 2.34 -2.78
C ARG A 67 -14.17 0.92 -2.26
N GLU A 68 -13.84 -0.03 -3.11
CA GLU A 68 -13.60 -1.42 -2.71
C GLU A 68 -12.40 -1.54 -1.76
N ASP A 69 -11.32 -0.83 -2.06
CA ASP A 69 -10.15 -0.73 -1.19
C ASP A 69 -10.51 -0.19 0.19
N LEU A 70 -11.35 0.84 0.26
CA LEU A 70 -11.79 1.39 1.55
C LEU A 70 -12.63 0.39 2.34
N LYS A 71 -13.55 -0.31 1.70
CA LYS A 71 -14.35 -1.36 2.35
C LYS A 71 -13.48 -2.48 2.88
N ARG A 72 -12.50 -2.92 2.09
CA ARG A 72 -11.54 -3.96 2.50
C ARG A 72 -10.72 -3.50 3.70
N ASN A 73 -10.16 -2.30 3.62
CA ASN A 73 -9.39 -1.73 4.72
C ASN A 73 -10.24 -1.57 5.99
N ALA A 74 -11.47 -1.03 5.86
CA ALA A 74 -12.40 -0.87 6.97
C ALA A 74 -12.70 -2.18 7.71
N ALA A 75 -12.86 -3.30 6.99
CA ALA A 75 -13.09 -4.61 7.57
C ALA A 75 -11.93 -5.13 8.44
N HIS A 76 -10.71 -4.66 8.20
CA HIS A 76 -9.53 -5.05 8.98
C HIS A 76 -9.25 -4.15 10.19
N MET A 77 -10.09 -3.13 10.43
CA MET A 77 -9.86 -2.17 11.50
C MET A 77 -10.71 -2.43 12.73
N LYS A 78 -10.10 -2.22 13.91
CA LYS A 78 -10.73 -2.37 15.20
C LYS A 78 -10.74 -1.02 15.92
N LEU A 79 -11.92 -0.55 16.30
CA LEU A 79 -12.04 0.63 17.15
C LEU A 79 -11.60 0.26 18.57
N LEU A 80 -10.55 0.92 19.07
CA LEU A 80 -10.09 0.80 20.45
C LEU A 80 -10.47 2.09 21.19
N LEU A 81 -11.44 1.99 22.10
CA LEU A 81 -11.77 3.07 23.03
C LEU A 81 -10.89 2.92 24.27
N VAL A 82 -10.06 3.93 24.52
CA VAL A 82 -8.98 3.86 25.51
C VAL A 82 -9.20 4.88 26.62
N PRO A 83 -9.53 4.46 27.86
CA PRO A 83 -9.94 5.38 28.92
C PRO A 83 -8.83 5.89 29.85
N ASN A 84 -7.52 5.64 29.62
CA ASN A 84 -6.48 6.05 30.59
C ASN A 84 -5.05 6.23 30.02
N ASP A 85 -4.18 6.96 30.72
CA ASP A 85 -2.79 7.27 30.35
C ASP A 85 -1.93 6.03 30.07
N LYS A 86 -2.16 4.95 30.81
CA LYS A 86 -1.49 3.65 30.61
C LYS A 86 -1.70 3.06 29.22
N ALA A 87 -2.82 3.38 28.61
CA ALA A 87 -3.19 2.84 27.31
C ALA A 87 -2.89 3.82 26.15
N LYS A 88 -2.45 5.05 26.46
CA LYS A 88 -1.69 5.89 25.51
C LYS A 88 -0.34 5.25 25.19
N PHE A 89 0.32 4.64 26.17
CA PHE A 89 1.55 3.88 25.97
C PHE A 89 1.32 2.66 25.06
N GLU A 90 0.25 1.88 25.30
CA GLU A 90 -0.11 0.77 24.42
C GLU A 90 -0.49 1.23 23.01
N PHE A 91 -1.18 2.37 22.87
CA PHE A 91 -1.47 2.98 21.57
C PHE A 91 -0.19 3.37 20.83
N ASP A 92 0.79 3.98 21.51
CA ASP A 92 2.07 4.32 20.90
C ASP A 92 2.88 3.07 20.48
N GLN A 93 2.76 1.96 21.23
CA GLN A 93 3.33 0.67 20.83
C GLN A 93 2.61 0.09 19.60
N MET A 94 1.27 0.11 19.58
CA MET A 94 0.50 -0.30 18.39
C MET A 94 0.78 0.60 17.19
N ARG A 95 0.98 1.90 17.38
CA ARG A 95 1.33 2.84 16.31
C ARG A 95 2.71 2.53 15.73
N LYS A 96 3.67 2.12 16.56
CA LYS A 96 4.98 1.64 16.10
C LYS A 96 4.84 0.33 15.32
N MET A 97 4.03 -0.62 15.78
CA MET A 97 3.76 -1.86 15.03
C MET A 97 3.05 -1.57 13.70
N ASN A 98 2.06 -0.67 13.68
CA ASN A 98 1.32 -0.25 12.48
C ASN A 98 2.10 0.72 11.56
N SER A 99 3.34 1.06 11.91
CA SER A 99 4.23 1.84 11.04
C SER A 99 4.91 0.98 9.97
N VAL A 100 4.81 -0.35 10.10
CA VAL A 100 5.32 -1.33 9.14
C VAL A 100 4.26 -1.62 8.09
N LEU A 101 4.63 -1.46 6.82
CA LEU A 101 3.81 -1.94 5.72
C LEU A 101 4.00 -3.46 5.62
N HIS A 102 2.94 -4.23 5.88
CA HIS A 102 2.94 -5.67 5.67
C HIS A 102 2.56 -5.96 4.21
N VAL A 103 3.52 -6.46 3.43
CA VAL A 103 3.32 -6.93 2.06
C VAL A 103 3.66 -8.42 2.04
N LYS A 104 2.92 -9.22 1.28
CA LYS A 104 3.33 -10.62 1.04
C LYS A 104 4.62 -10.62 0.21
N VAL A 105 5.45 -11.63 0.38
CA VAL A 105 6.70 -11.74 -0.40
C VAL A 105 6.39 -11.76 -1.89
N ASP A 106 5.44 -12.59 -2.33
CA ASP A 106 5.03 -12.69 -3.73
C ASP A 106 4.55 -11.34 -4.29
N ASP A 107 3.68 -10.61 -3.57
CA ASP A 107 3.19 -9.29 -4.00
C ASP A 107 4.34 -8.26 -4.10
N PHE A 108 5.35 -8.39 -3.23
CA PHE A 108 6.54 -7.56 -3.26
C PHE A 108 7.47 -7.93 -4.43
N GLU A 109 7.63 -9.23 -4.72
CA GLU A 109 8.42 -9.74 -5.86
C GLU A 109 7.79 -9.31 -7.19
N ASP A 110 6.49 -9.46 -7.36
CA ASP A 110 5.75 -8.99 -8.56
C ASP A 110 5.95 -7.48 -8.79
N TRP A 111 5.82 -6.67 -7.73
CA TRP A 111 6.07 -5.24 -7.80
C TRP A 111 7.54 -4.95 -8.13
N TYR A 112 8.46 -5.66 -7.48
CA TYR A 112 9.90 -5.52 -7.65
C TYR A 112 10.32 -5.81 -9.10
N GLU A 113 9.80 -6.89 -9.70
CA GLU A 113 10.05 -7.27 -11.10
C GLU A 113 9.63 -6.18 -12.09
N GLY A 114 8.53 -5.47 -11.84
CA GLY A 114 8.10 -4.36 -12.68
C GLY A 114 8.94 -3.07 -12.51
N VAL A 115 9.48 -2.85 -11.30
CA VAL A 115 10.14 -1.58 -10.94
C VAL A 115 11.65 -1.61 -11.14
N ILE A 116 12.31 -2.72 -10.82
CA ILE A 116 13.78 -2.82 -10.88
C ILE A 116 14.36 -2.57 -12.29
N PRO A 117 13.74 -3.03 -13.40
CA PRO A 117 14.28 -2.81 -14.75
C PRO A 117 14.20 -1.34 -15.15
N ASN A 118 13.18 -0.63 -14.67
CA ASN A 118 12.95 0.80 -14.95
C ASN A 118 13.76 1.73 -14.02
N THR A 119 14.35 1.20 -12.96
CA THR A 119 15.13 1.98 -11.98
C THR A 119 16.61 1.62 -12.06
N CYS A 120 17.00 0.46 -11.54
CA CYS A 120 18.39 0.00 -11.54
C CYS A 120 18.82 -0.50 -12.93
N GLY A 121 17.88 -1.01 -13.73
CA GLY A 121 18.13 -1.51 -15.08
C GLY A 121 18.66 -0.46 -16.07
N ARG A 122 18.27 0.80 -15.87
CA ARG A 122 18.70 1.95 -16.69
C ARG A 122 19.61 2.93 -15.94
N CYS A 123 20.07 2.54 -14.75
CA CYS A 123 20.82 3.44 -13.88
C CYS A 123 22.23 3.70 -14.44
N ARG A 124 22.61 4.99 -14.50
CA ARG A 124 23.95 5.44 -14.91
C ARG A 124 24.70 6.19 -13.80
N ILE A 125 24.17 6.17 -12.58
CA ILE A 125 24.72 6.90 -11.44
C ILE A 125 25.96 6.18 -10.91
N LYS A 126 27.07 6.93 -10.82
CA LYS A 126 28.36 6.40 -10.31
C LYS A 126 28.49 6.48 -8.78
N ASP A 127 27.80 7.40 -8.11
CA ASP A 127 27.78 7.50 -6.63
C ASP A 127 26.79 6.50 -6.02
N TYR A 128 27.07 5.21 -6.19
CA TYR A 128 26.22 4.12 -5.72
C TYR A 128 26.17 4.03 -4.19
N ALA A 129 27.18 4.55 -3.48
CA ALA A 129 27.25 4.51 -2.02
C ALA A 129 26.11 5.30 -1.35
N LYS A 130 25.64 6.39 -1.99
CA LYS A 130 24.53 7.21 -1.49
C LYS A 130 23.17 6.84 -2.08
N CYS A 131 23.12 5.85 -2.96
CA CYS A 131 21.89 5.42 -3.61
C CYS A 131 20.86 4.90 -2.59
N LYS A 132 19.68 5.52 -2.56
CA LYS A 132 18.59 5.14 -1.64
C LYS A 132 18.02 3.77 -1.99
N GLN A 133 17.88 3.48 -3.28
CA GLN A 133 17.40 2.21 -3.80
C GLN A 133 18.35 1.09 -3.39
N ARG A 134 19.66 1.23 -3.65
CA ARG A 134 20.67 0.26 -3.22
C ARG A 134 20.60 -0.03 -1.71
N ARG A 135 20.48 1.02 -0.89
CA ARG A 135 20.37 0.86 0.57
C ARG A 135 19.15 0.02 0.94
N PHE A 136 17.99 0.35 0.38
CA PHE A 136 16.76 -0.41 0.56
C PHE A 136 16.92 -1.87 0.12
N LEU A 137 17.44 -2.12 -1.09
CA LEU A 137 17.60 -3.48 -1.60
C LEU A 137 18.51 -4.34 -0.72
N ARG A 138 19.62 -3.77 -0.22
CA ARG A 138 20.51 -4.46 0.72
C ARG A 138 19.88 -4.70 2.08
N GLU A 139 19.14 -3.72 2.61
CA GLU A 139 18.49 -3.80 3.92
C GLU A 139 17.48 -4.94 3.96
N TYR A 140 16.76 -5.16 2.86
CA TYR A 140 15.79 -6.24 2.72
C TYR A 140 16.38 -7.53 2.10
N GLY A 141 17.71 -7.62 1.96
CA GLY A 141 18.38 -8.86 1.55
C GLY A 141 18.10 -9.29 0.10
N ILE A 142 17.73 -8.35 -0.77
CA ILE A 142 17.40 -8.65 -2.17
C ILE A 142 18.68 -9.04 -2.91
N TYR A 143 18.58 -10.12 -3.69
CA TYR A 143 19.73 -10.72 -4.35
C TYR A 143 20.37 -9.74 -5.35
N PRO A 144 21.70 -9.53 -5.29
CA PRO A 144 22.38 -8.67 -6.25
C PRO A 144 22.31 -9.24 -7.67
N VAL A 145 22.16 -8.36 -8.65
CA VAL A 145 22.12 -8.73 -10.07
C VAL A 145 23.53 -8.96 -10.62
N ASN A 146 24.53 -8.27 -10.06
CA ASN A 146 25.93 -8.47 -10.41
C ASN A 146 26.72 -8.93 -9.19
N LEU A 147 26.88 -10.25 -9.04
CA LEU A 147 27.67 -10.86 -7.96
C LEU A 147 29.16 -10.48 -8.01
N ASN A 148 29.64 -10.04 -9.18
CA ASN A 148 31.03 -9.68 -9.41
C ASN A 148 31.30 -8.16 -9.29
N ALA A 149 30.32 -7.38 -8.85
CA ALA A 149 30.46 -5.93 -8.72
C ALA A 149 31.58 -5.54 -7.74
N LYS A 150 32.67 -4.97 -8.28
CA LYS A 150 33.80 -4.42 -7.51
C LYS A 150 33.96 -2.95 -7.82
N GLY A 151 33.71 -2.10 -6.83
CA GLY A 151 33.79 -0.64 -7.01
C GLY A 151 32.63 -0.04 -7.82
N THR A 152 31.58 -0.82 -8.09
CA THR A 152 30.35 -0.42 -8.77
C THR A 152 29.12 -0.88 -7.99
N CYS A 153 27.91 -0.53 -8.46
CA CYS A 153 26.67 -0.94 -7.81
C CYS A 153 26.31 -2.39 -8.16
N GLU A 154 26.11 -3.23 -7.16
CA GLU A 154 25.78 -4.65 -7.31
C GLU A 154 24.38 -4.92 -7.92
N TYR A 155 23.55 -3.90 -8.03
CA TYR A 155 22.24 -3.97 -8.69
C TYR A 155 22.23 -3.28 -10.06
N ASN A 156 23.37 -2.81 -10.58
CA ASN A 156 23.41 -2.17 -11.89
C ASN A 156 23.45 -3.22 -13.01
N TYR A 157 22.48 -3.16 -13.90
CA TYR A 157 22.31 -4.12 -14.98
C TYR A 157 23.32 -3.91 -16.11
N LEU A 158 23.61 -2.66 -16.46
CA LEU A 158 24.59 -2.33 -17.49
C LEU A 158 25.98 -2.82 -17.09
N ASP A 159 26.36 -2.64 -15.83
CA ASP A 159 27.62 -3.17 -15.28
C ASP A 159 27.62 -4.70 -15.20
N ALA A 160 26.44 -5.34 -15.16
CA ALA A 160 26.27 -6.79 -15.25
C ALA A 160 26.27 -7.32 -16.70
N GLY A 161 26.36 -6.44 -17.70
CA GLY A 161 26.27 -6.80 -19.12
C GLY A 161 24.85 -6.98 -19.64
N ILE A 162 23.84 -6.59 -18.86
CA ILE A 162 22.42 -6.62 -19.24
C ILE A 162 22.00 -5.21 -19.71
N ASP A 163 21.86 -5.03 -21.02
CA ASP A 163 21.34 -3.79 -21.61
C ASP A 163 19.92 -4.01 -22.11
N LEU A 164 18.95 -3.67 -21.26
CA LEU A 164 17.53 -3.88 -21.55
C LEU A 164 17.05 -3.11 -22.78
N ASP A 165 17.55 -1.90 -23.01
CA ASP A 165 17.11 -1.07 -24.14
C ASP A 165 17.64 -1.65 -25.46
N LYS A 166 18.88 -2.14 -25.46
CA LYS A 166 19.45 -2.86 -26.60
C LYS A 166 18.72 -4.17 -26.89
N MET A 167 18.38 -4.94 -25.85
CA MET A 167 17.66 -6.21 -26.00
C MET A 167 16.25 -6.01 -26.56
N VAL A 168 15.54 -4.97 -26.08
CA VAL A 168 14.22 -4.61 -26.62
C VAL A 168 14.33 -4.18 -28.09
N GLN A 169 15.33 -3.38 -28.45
CA GLN A 169 15.54 -2.96 -29.84
C GLN A 169 15.84 -4.15 -30.74
N GLU A 170 16.74 -5.05 -30.34
CA GLU A 170 17.07 -6.27 -31.09
C GLU A 170 15.84 -7.18 -31.28
N ALA A 171 14.93 -7.20 -30.30
CA ALA A 171 13.70 -7.98 -30.39
C ALA A 171 12.66 -7.35 -31.32
N TYR A 172 12.52 -6.03 -31.31
CA TYR A 172 11.74 -5.28 -32.29
C TYR A 172 12.26 -5.52 -33.71
N ASP A 173 13.58 -5.44 -33.91
CA ASP A 173 14.22 -5.65 -35.21
C ASP A 173 14.01 -7.09 -35.71
N LYS A 174 13.99 -8.07 -34.80
CA LYS A 174 13.69 -9.48 -35.08
C LYS A 174 12.19 -9.80 -35.16
N LYS A 175 11.31 -8.83 -34.95
CA LYS A 175 9.84 -9.01 -34.87
C LYS A 175 9.41 -10.10 -33.90
N LEU A 176 10.13 -10.26 -32.80
CA LEU A 176 9.76 -11.21 -31.75
C LEU A 176 8.44 -10.76 -31.11
N SER A 177 7.59 -11.73 -30.83
CA SER A 177 6.39 -11.53 -30.02
C SER A 177 6.77 -11.16 -28.58
N LYS A 178 5.82 -10.60 -27.82
CA LYS A 178 6.05 -10.23 -26.41
C LYS A 178 6.44 -11.43 -25.54
N GLU A 179 5.91 -12.60 -25.86
CA GLU A 179 6.17 -13.86 -25.14
C GLU A 179 7.60 -14.33 -25.40
N GLU A 180 8.06 -14.28 -26.66
CA GLU A 180 9.43 -14.64 -27.03
C GLU A 180 10.47 -13.66 -26.46
N LEU A 181 10.14 -12.37 -26.38
CA LEU A 181 11.00 -11.37 -25.71
C LEU A 181 11.12 -11.66 -24.20
N ALA A 182 10.03 -12.05 -23.54
CA ALA A 182 10.05 -12.40 -22.12
C ALA A 182 10.95 -13.62 -21.88
N GLU A 183 10.87 -14.65 -22.72
CA GLU A 183 11.74 -15.84 -22.61
C GLU A 183 13.23 -15.51 -22.80
N VAL A 184 13.57 -14.66 -23.78
CA VAL A 184 14.96 -14.24 -24.01
C VAL A 184 15.51 -13.43 -22.84
N LEU A 185 14.69 -12.54 -22.26
CA LEU A 185 15.06 -11.79 -21.07
C LEU A 185 15.28 -12.73 -19.89
N GLN A 186 14.36 -13.68 -19.64
CA GLN A 186 14.47 -14.65 -18.56
C GLN A 186 15.73 -15.51 -18.68
N GLN A 187 16.07 -15.98 -19.88
CA GLN A 187 17.30 -16.76 -20.12
C GLN A 187 18.55 -15.94 -19.80
N LYS A 188 18.61 -14.68 -20.24
CA LYS A 188 19.73 -13.78 -19.96
C LYS A 188 19.88 -13.44 -18.48
N PHE A 189 18.78 -13.30 -17.75
CA PHE A 189 18.82 -13.16 -16.30
C PHE A 189 19.37 -14.39 -15.60
N ASN A 190 18.99 -15.59 -16.07
CA ASN A 190 19.50 -16.85 -15.53
C ASN A 190 20.98 -17.11 -15.90
N GLU A 191 21.51 -16.48 -16.94
CA GLU A 191 22.94 -16.57 -17.30
C GLU A 191 23.84 -15.70 -16.40
N VAL A 192 23.26 -14.67 -15.76
CA VAL A 192 24.01 -13.67 -14.97
C VAL A 192 23.89 -13.91 -13.46
N ASN A 193 22.86 -14.62 -13.01
CA ASN A 193 22.64 -15.06 -11.62
C ASN A 193 23.20 -16.46 -11.34
#